data_AF-A0A024WQP3-F1
#
_entry.id   AF-A0A024WQP3-F1
#
_cell.length_a   1.000
_cell.length_b   1.000
_cell.length_c   1.000
_cell.angle_alpha   90.00
_cell.angle_beta   90.00
_cell.angle_gamma   90.00
#
_symmetry.space_group_name_H-M   'P 1'
#
loop_
_entity.id
_entity.type
_entity.pdbx_description
1 polymer ?
#
loop_
_entity_poly.entity_id
_entity_poly.type
_entity_poly.pdbx_seq_one_letter_code
_entity_poly.pdbx_strand_id
1 'polypeptide(L)'
;MQIKFPFLYVIIYILLIIIKLNHGNSKLNYNKTYTHGRVYNNLVHTVNQYNKKRSKKEIENKYIRNKNIILPSSNTEGRNIYISYLNKQYNNNNNNNNNCYYKNNTKKRYIKKKNYKNFYYYIYCFNTSTNSTFLQKKINIQNYIYKKILKCSNMSILSEKSIENVISPCEKKYKLEDIISNGINYDYRKINEKSTTPFIQVAPMINVTNRHFRAMVRIITKRAQLWTEMIVDNTLLYNLNNLEEHLGFDNNEHPIVCQLGGCDMNSMSEAAILVEQAGYDEININVGCPSTKVANKGAFGASLMKNPEQVRNIVYEIKKKVQIPVTVKIRTGVDNYDSFDFLKTFIETVSSVGCNHFIVHARKAWLKGLDPKQNRKIPPLEYYKVYDLCKLYPHLKFTLNGGIQTIQEAIALLNGYMPENYNNNNNNNNDTSNFIQIDNYNINPLNGVMIGRACMENITVLSQTDKLVYNQDIPSTAYSRRTILEAYKKYLEKNSLFYNLSSSFELLKPVLGILKGMPGHRIFRNKLDTYIRNYTSTLPCSEILEKAIADVDHIAPGCLDLPLHDYNLQKEYIKNY
;
A
#
# COMPACT_ATOMS: atom_id res chain seq x y z
N MET A 1 -17.36 27.23 -37.85
CA MET A 1 -16.41 26.44 -37.01
C MET A 1 -16.99 26.35 -35.61
N GLN A 2 -17.79 25.33 -35.34
CA GLN A 2 -17.43 24.14 -34.53
C GLN A 2 -16.91 24.45 -33.12
N ILE A 3 -17.87 24.66 -32.21
CA ILE A 3 -17.73 24.46 -30.77
C ILE A 3 -18.45 23.13 -30.48
N LYS A 4 -17.75 22.12 -29.97
CA LYS A 4 -18.32 20.81 -29.59
C LYS A 4 -18.51 20.73 -28.08
N PHE A 5 -19.77 20.74 -27.65
CA PHE A 5 -20.23 20.51 -26.27
C PHE A 5 -20.65 19.04 -26.07
N PRO A 6 -20.16 18.31 -25.05
CA PRO A 6 -20.66 16.97 -24.71
C PRO A 6 -21.64 16.93 -23.52
N PHE A 7 -22.12 18.07 -23.01
CA PHE A 7 -22.96 18.09 -21.79
C PHE A 7 -24.48 18.02 -22.02
N LEU A 8 -24.97 18.20 -23.25
CA LEU A 8 -26.42 18.25 -23.52
C LEU A 8 -27.08 16.85 -23.58
N TYR A 9 -26.32 15.80 -23.93
CA TYR A 9 -26.88 14.44 -24.07
C TYR A 9 -27.21 13.77 -22.74
N VAL A 10 -26.46 14.09 -21.68
CA VAL A 10 -26.66 13.51 -20.34
C VAL A 10 -27.90 14.12 -19.67
N ILE A 11 -28.15 15.41 -19.90
CA ILE A 11 -29.31 16.12 -19.35
C ILE A 11 -30.61 15.66 -20.04
N ILE A 12 -30.58 15.45 -21.37
CA ILE A 12 -31.75 14.92 -22.11
C ILE A 12 -32.06 13.47 -21.69
N TYR A 13 -31.04 12.64 -21.42
CA TYR A 13 -31.25 11.26 -21.00
C TYR A 13 -31.82 11.16 -19.57
N ILE A 14 -31.37 12.04 -18.66
CA ILE A 14 -31.91 12.10 -17.29
C ILE A 14 -33.34 12.67 -17.28
N LEU A 15 -33.64 13.69 -18.10
CA LEU A 15 -35.00 14.22 -18.25
C LEU A 15 -35.97 13.20 -18.87
N LEU A 16 -35.52 12.39 -19.83
CA LEU A 16 -36.35 11.32 -20.42
C LEU A 16 -36.62 10.18 -19.43
N ILE A 17 -35.70 9.89 -18.50
CA ILE A 17 -35.91 8.87 -17.45
C ILE A 17 -36.87 9.40 -16.36
N ILE A 18 -36.76 10.70 -16.00
CA ILE A 18 -37.64 11.32 -15.00
C ILE A 18 -39.08 11.49 -15.55
N ILE A 19 -39.25 11.80 -16.84
CA ILE A 19 -40.57 11.88 -17.48
C ILE A 19 -41.22 10.49 -17.63
N LYS A 20 -40.42 9.43 -17.80
CA LYS A 20 -40.92 8.04 -17.94
C LYS A 20 -41.26 7.36 -16.60
N LEU A 21 -40.79 7.91 -15.48
CA LEU A 21 -41.10 7.42 -14.13
C LEU A 21 -42.28 8.16 -13.47
N ASN A 22 -42.73 9.31 -14.01
CA ASN A 22 -43.83 10.12 -13.44
C ASN A 22 -45.15 10.09 -14.23
N HIS A 23 -45.29 9.26 -15.28
CA HIS A 23 -46.57 9.06 -15.98
C HIS A 23 -47.08 7.61 -15.86
N GLY A 24 -47.30 7.17 -14.63
CA GLY A 24 -48.26 6.11 -14.32
C GLY A 24 -49.61 6.74 -13.97
N ASN A 25 -50.32 7.28 -14.97
CA ASN A 25 -51.77 7.53 -15.01
C ASN A 25 -52.10 8.62 -16.05
N SER A 26 -52.52 8.21 -17.25
CA SER A 26 -53.63 8.80 -18.01
C SER A 26 -53.60 8.31 -19.47
N LYS A 27 -54.78 7.93 -19.96
CA LYS A 27 -55.08 7.55 -21.34
C LYS A 27 -54.71 8.67 -22.29
N LEU A 28 -54.14 8.36 -23.46
CA LEU A 28 -54.47 9.03 -24.72
C LEU A 28 -53.95 8.24 -25.94
N ASN A 29 -54.88 7.95 -26.83
CA ASN A 29 -54.72 7.42 -28.18
C ASN A 29 -53.86 8.37 -29.02
N TYR A 30 -52.96 7.84 -29.87
CA TYR A 30 -52.79 8.34 -31.25
C TYR A 30 -52.14 7.28 -32.15
N ASN A 31 -52.81 7.04 -33.28
CA ASN A 31 -52.41 6.22 -34.42
C ASN A 31 -51.25 6.84 -35.21
N LYS A 32 -50.26 6.03 -35.62
CA LYS A 32 -49.78 5.85 -37.02
C LYS A 32 -48.39 5.17 -37.08
N THR A 33 -48.44 3.89 -37.46
CA THR A 33 -47.59 3.12 -38.41
C THR A 33 -46.25 3.70 -38.91
N TYR A 34 -45.17 2.89 -38.79
CA TYR A 34 -44.38 2.21 -39.87
C TYR A 34 -43.20 1.42 -39.19
N THR A 35 -43.29 0.08 -39.03
CA THR A 35 -42.57 -1.03 -39.76
C THR A 35 -41.04 -0.88 -39.83
N HIS A 36 -40.12 -1.81 -39.50
CA HIS A 36 -39.97 -3.27 -39.25
C HIS A 36 -38.66 -3.41 -38.40
N GLY A 37 -38.29 -4.47 -37.67
CA GLY A 37 -38.81 -5.81 -37.47
C GLY A 37 -37.83 -6.66 -36.61
N ARG A 38 -38.41 -7.57 -35.81
CA ARG A 38 -37.92 -8.89 -35.32
C ARG A 38 -36.53 -9.00 -34.67
N VAL A 39 -36.50 -9.23 -33.35
CA VAL A 39 -36.16 -10.50 -32.65
C VAL A 39 -36.21 -10.19 -31.15
N TYR A 40 -37.29 -10.52 -30.43
CA TYR A 40 -37.32 -10.74 -28.97
C TYR A 40 -38.74 -11.14 -28.58
N ASN A 41 -39.09 -12.43 -28.70
CA ASN A 41 -40.35 -12.96 -28.17
C ASN A 41 -40.32 -14.48 -28.03
N ASN A 42 -39.46 -15.03 -27.15
CA ASN A 42 -39.49 -16.47 -26.85
C ASN A 42 -38.91 -16.86 -25.48
N LEU A 43 -39.18 -16.12 -24.40
CA LEU A 43 -38.73 -16.55 -23.06
C LEU A 43 -39.61 -16.11 -21.87
N VAL A 44 -40.92 -15.92 -22.09
CA VAL A 44 -41.86 -15.63 -20.99
C VAL A 44 -43.14 -16.47 -21.09
N HIS A 45 -43.04 -17.76 -21.43
CA HIS A 45 -44.23 -18.61 -21.43
C HIS A 45 -44.11 -20.02 -20.84
N THR A 46 -43.10 -20.28 -19.98
CA THR A 46 -42.98 -21.61 -19.34
C THR A 46 -42.47 -21.55 -17.89
N VAL A 47 -43.12 -20.80 -16.99
CA VAL A 47 -42.90 -20.97 -15.53
C VAL A 47 -44.20 -20.98 -14.69
N ASN A 48 -45.38 -20.68 -15.24
CA ASN A 48 -46.59 -20.50 -14.42
C ASN A 48 -47.60 -21.66 -14.39
N GLN A 49 -47.19 -22.89 -14.64
CA GLN A 49 -47.99 -24.06 -14.27
C GLN A 49 -47.06 -25.21 -13.90
N TYR A 50 -46.87 -25.47 -12.60
CA TYR A 50 -46.91 -26.80 -11.99
C TYR A 50 -46.62 -26.72 -10.47
N ASN A 51 -47.71 -26.82 -9.72
CA ASN A 51 -47.89 -27.52 -8.43
C ASN A 51 -47.46 -26.92 -7.08
N LYS A 52 -48.52 -26.39 -6.42
CA LYS A 52 -48.84 -26.50 -4.99
C LYS A 52 -48.68 -27.95 -4.45
N LYS A 53 -48.35 -28.01 -3.14
CA LYS A 53 -48.48 -29.14 -2.17
C LYS A 53 -47.58 -30.37 -2.39
N ARG A 54 -46.44 -30.41 -1.67
CA ARG A 54 -45.98 -31.60 -0.93
C ARG A 54 -44.93 -31.22 0.13
N SER A 55 -44.88 -32.01 1.19
CA SER A 55 -44.17 -31.77 2.45
C SER A 55 -42.65 -31.72 2.30
N LYS A 56 -42.02 -30.91 3.17
CA LYS A 56 -40.59 -30.55 3.22
C LYS A 56 -39.64 -31.71 3.58
N LYS A 57 -40.05 -32.99 3.44
CA LYS A 57 -39.30 -34.16 3.93
C LYS A 57 -39.05 -35.27 2.88
N GLU A 58 -39.43 -35.07 1.62
CA GLU A 58 -39.16 -36.03 0.51
C GLU A 58 -38.24 -35.50 -0.60
N ILE A 59 -37.79 -34.23 -0.53
CA ILE A 59 -36.86 -33.66 -1.51
C ILE A 59 -35.38 -33.87 -1.11
N GLU A 60 -35.08 -34.17 0.16
CA GLU A 60 -33.70 -34.37 0.62
C GLU A 60 -33.08 -35.73 0.27
N ASN A 61 -33.86 -36.73 -0.18
CA ASN A 61 -33.34 -38.08 -0.43
C ASN A 61 -33.24 -38.50 -1.92
N LYS A 62 -33.34 -37.57 -2.88
CA LYS A 62 -33.20 -37.89 -4.32
C LYS A 62 -32.15 -37.07 -5.10
N TYR A 63 -31.39 -36.19 -4.44
CA TYR A 63 -30.33 -35.38 -5.09
C TYR A 63 -28.90 -35.66 -4.60
N ILE A 64 -28.67 -36.82 -3.99
CA ILE A 64 -27.32 -37.33 -3.72
C ILE A 64 -27.11 -38.60 -4.55
N ARG A 65 -26.90 -38.43 -5.86
CA ARG A 65 -26.19 -39.35 -6.76
C ARG A 65 -26.17 -38.70 -8.15
N ASN A 66 -24.97 -38.53 -8.71
CA ASN A 66 -24.62 -37.93 -10.01
C ASN A 66 -24.37 -36.41 -10.01
N LYS A 67 -23.16 -36.01 -9.55
CA LYS A 67 -22.57 -34.71 -9.87
C LYS A 67 -21.91 -34.77 -11.27
N ASN A 68 -22.66 -34.38 -12.30
CA ASN A 68 -22.08 -33.75 -13.49
C ASN A 68 -22.49 -32.28 -13.44
N ILE A 69 -21.57 -31.41 -12.99
CA ILE A 69 -21.80 -29.96 -12.99
C ILE A 69 -21.40 -29.45 -14.37
N ILE A 70 -22.39 -29.04 -15.17
CA ILE A 70 -22.21 -28.23 -16.38
C ILE A 70 -22.17 -26.77 -15.93
N LEU A 71 -21.07 -26.07 -16.17
CA LEU A 71 -21.01 -24.60 -16.05
C LEU A 71 -20.97 -24.01 -17.46
N PRO A 72 -21.86 -23.06 -17.81
CA PRO A 72 -21.76 -22.35 -19.07
C PRO A 72 -20.60 -21.35 -18.99
N SER A 73 -19.61 -21.50 -19.87
CA SER A 73 -18.62 -20.45 -20.12
C SER A 73 -18.95 -19.79 -21.45
N SER A 74 -19.36 -18.52 -21.40
CA SER A 74 -19.36 -17.65 -22.56
C SER A 74 -17.92 -17.31 -22.92
N ASN A 75 -17.34 -18.04 -23.85
CA ASN A 75 -16.26 -17.55 -24.70
C ASN A 75 -16.49 -18.10 -26.10
N THR A 76 -16.63 -17.17 -27.04
CA THR A 76 -16.66 -17.39 -28.48
C THR A 76 -15.34 -18.00 -28.92
N GLU A 77 -15.29 -19.33 -29.04
CA GLU A 77 -14.55 -20.14 -30.02
C GLU A 77 -14.68 -21.61 -29.59
N GLY A 78 -15.38 -22.40 -30.41
CA GLY A 78 -15.84 -23.75 -30.08
C GLY A 78 -14.73 -24.78 -29.85
N ARG A 79 -14.35 -25.00 -28.58
CA ARG A 79 -13.59 -26.18 -28.14
C ARG A 79 -14.20 -26.74 -26.85
N ASN A 80 -14.88 -27.88 -26.97
CA ASN A 80 -15.39 -28.63 -25.82
C ASN A 80 -14.23 -29.43 -25.17
N ILE A 81 -13.96 -29.18 -23.89
CA ILE A 81 -13.02 -29.97 -23.08
C ILE A 81 -13.83 -30.99 -22.27
N TYR A 82 -13.62 -32.28 -22.51
CA TYR A 82 -14.21 -33.36 -21.72
C TYR A 82 -13.27 -33.72 -20.56
N ILE A 83 -13.77 -33.70 -19.32
CA ILE A 83 -13.06 -34.22 -18.14
C ILE A 83 -13.87 -35.43 -17.64
N SER A 84 -13.37 -36.65 -17.86
CA SER A 84 -13.95 -37.86 -17.25
C SER A 84 -13.31 -38.11 -15.88
N TYR A 85 -14.12 -38.22 -14.82
CA TYR A 85 -13.68 -38.76 -13.53
C TYR A 85 -13.78 -40.29 -13.56
N LEU A 86 -12.65 -40.99 -13.61
CA LEU A 86 -12.60 -42.43 -13.35
C LEU A 86 -12.30 -42.67 -11.87
N ASN A 87 -13.32 -43.00 -11.09
CA ASN A 87 -13.16 -43.66 -9.79
C ASN A 87 -12.95 -45.16 -10.04
N LYS A 88 -11.70 -45.64 -10.01
CA LYS A 88 -11.42 -47.07 -9.90
C LYS A 88 -11.27 -47.42 -8.41
N GLN A 89 -12.32 -47.97 -7.82
CA GLN A 89 -12.18 -48.83 -6.64
C GLN A 89 -11.44 -50.10 -7.09
N TYR A 90 -10.25 -50.34 -6.55
CA TYR A 90 -9.63 -51.66 -6.64
C TYR A 90 -10.20 -52.54 -5.52
N ASN A 91 -11.10 -53.44 -5.89
CA ASN A 91 -11.42 -54.62 -5.12
C ASN A 91 -10.25 -55.61 -5.28
N ASN A 92 -9.59 -55.94 -4.17
CA ASN A 92 -8.70 -57.10 -4.10
C ASN A 92 -9.56 -58.36 -4.17
N ASN A 93 -9.36 -59.18 -5.19
CA ASN A 93 -9.54 -60.62 -5.10
C ASN A 93 -8.76 -61.35 -6.21
N ASN A 94 -8.18 -62.48 -5.81
CA ASN A 94 -7.62 -63.61 -6.56
C ASN A 94 -6.15 -63.59 -6.99
N ASN A 95 -5.36 -64.35 -6.22
CA ASN A 95 -4.69 -65.61 -6.62
C ASN A 95 -4.18 -65.72 -8.06
N ASN A 96 -2.85 -65.76 -8.24
CA ASN A 96 -2.06 -66.99 -8.46
C ASN A 96 -0.69 -66.67 -9.10
N ASN A 97 0.33 -67.32 -8.53
CA ASN A 97 1.54 -67.88 -9.15
C ASN A 97 2.20 -67.14 -10.33
N ASN A 98 3.44 -66.68 -10.14
CA ASN A 98 4.60 -67.44 -10.63
C ASN A 98 5.95 -66.82 -10.19
N ASN A 99 6.88 -67.75 -9.97
CA ASN A 99 8.25 -67.60 -9.50
C ASN A 99 9.14 -66.69 -10.37
N CYS A 100 10.12 -66.02 -9.75
CA CYS A 100 11.54 -66.31 -10.00
C CYS A 100 12.49 -65.55 -9.06
N TYR A 101 13.56 -66.25 -8.73
CA TYR A 101 14.59 -66.01 -7.71
C TYR A 101 15.53 -64.84 -8.03
N TYR A 102 16.07 -64.14 -7.01
CA TYR A 102 17.48 -64.24 -6.60
C TYR A 102 17.78 -63.51 -5.27
N LYS A 103 18.68 -64.15 -4.51
CA LYS A 103 19.17 -63.91 -3.15
C LYS A 103 20.14 -62.72 -3.00
N ASN A 104 20.08 -61.98 -1.88
CA ASN A 104 21.02 -62.06 -0.73
C ASN A 104 21.09 -60.74 0.10
N ASN A 105 20.90 -60.88 1.43
CA ASN A 105 21.65 -60.32 2.58
C ASN A 105 22.09 -58.82 2.56
N THR A 106 21.86 -57.96 3.56
CA THR A 106 21.81 -58.17 5.03
C THR A 106 21.35 -56.89 5.76
N LYS A 107 20.74 -57.09 6.95
CA LYS A 107 20.61 -56.20 8.12
C LYS A 107 19.63 -54.99 8.11
N LYS A 108 18.52 -55.21 8.81
CA LYS A 108 17.51 -54.25 9.29
C LYS A 108 18.11 -53.24 10.28
N ARG A 109 17.71 -51.96 10.16
CA ARG A 109 17.46 -51.08 11.31
C ARG A 109 16.27 -50.18 11.00
N TYR A 110 15.28 -50.21 11.89
CA TYR A 110 13.97 -49.57 11.74
C TYR A 110 14.08 -48.04 11.81
N ILE A 111 13.62 -47.35 10.76
CA ILE A 111 13.23 -45.93 10.82
C ILE A 111 11.76 -45.87 10.40
N LYS A 112 10.89 -45.35 11.27
CA LYS A 112 9.50 -45.02 10.97
C LYS A 112 9.46 -43.99 9.82
N LYS A 113 9.32 -44.43 8.58
CA LYS A 113 8.93 -43.57 7.45
C LYS A 113 7.43 -43.28 7.55
N LYS A 114 7.07 -42.04 7.92
CA LYS A 114 5.77 -41.47 7.54
C LYS A 114 5.75 -41.39 6.02
N ASN A 115 4.86 -42.16 5.39
CA ASN A 115 4.63 -42.16 3.95
C ASN A 115 4.05 -40.80 3.52
N TYR A 116 4.85 -39.95 2.89
CA TYR A 116 4.32 -38.93 1.98
C TYR A 116 4.01 -39.62 0.65
N LYS A 117 2.71 -39.75 0.33
CA LYS A 117 2.26 -40.14 -1.01
C LYS A 117 2.64 -39.03 -1.99
N ASN A 118 3.71 -39.24 -2.76
CA ASN A 118 3.98 -38.44 -3.95
C ASN A 118 2.97 -38.85 -5.05
N PHE A 119 2.02 -37.98 -5.36
CA PHE A 119 1.15 -38.15 -6.53
C PHE A 119 1.90 -37.66 -7.77
N TYR A 120 2.33 -38.58 -8.62
CA TYR A 120 2.69 -38.27 -10.01
C TYR A 120 1.44 -38.38 -10.87
N TYR A 121 1.04 -37.29 -11.51
CA TYR A 121 -0.03 -37.29 -12.52
C TYR A 121 0.58 -37.46 -13.91
N TYR A 122 0.24 -38.56 -14.59
CA TYR A 122 0.47 -38.72 -16.02
C TYR A 122 -0.80 -38.32 -16.78
N ILE A 123 -0.68 -37.43 -17.76
CA ILE A 123 -1.77 -37.07 -18.69
C ILE A 123 -1.53 -37.83 -19.99
N TYR A 124 -2.47 -38.69 -20.38
CA TYR A 124 -2.51 -39.28 -21.72
C TYR A 124 -3.38 -38.42 -22.63
N CYS A 125 -2.83 -37.92 -23.73
CA CYS A 125 -3.60 -37.34 -24.84
C CYS A 125 -3.82 -38.44 -25.89
N PHE A 126 -5.07 -38.79 -26.16
CA PHE A 126 -5.41 -39.52 -27.38
C PHE A 126 -5.68 -38.50 -28.48
N ASN A 127 -4.84 -38.54 -29.52
CA ASN A 127 -5.01 -37.74 -30.73
C ASN A 127 -5.59 -38.66 -31.81
N THR A 128 -6.85 -38.49 -32.17
CA THR A 128 -7.37 -39.10 -33.41
C THR A 128 -7.11 -38.15 -34.57
N SER A 129 -6.45 -38.68 -35.60
CA SER A 129 -6.12 -38.11 -36.91
C SER A 129 -4.85 -37.22 -37.03
N THR A 130 -3.82 -37.91 -37.53
CA THR A 130 -2.84 -37.53 -38.59
C THR A 130 -1.85 -36.37 -38.38
N ASN A 131 -0.59 -36.79 -38.30
CA ASN A 131 0.65 -36.22 -38.83
C ASN A 131 1.12 -34.81 -38.42
N SER A 132 2.18 -34.88 -37.60
CA SER A 132 3.45 -34.16 -37.72
C SER A 132 3.65 -32.84 -36.95
N THR A 133 4.81 -32.82 -36.28
CA THR A 133 5.59 -31.74 -35.67
C THR A 133 5.30 -31.30 -34.23
N PHE A 134 6.30 -31.62 -33.40
CA PHE A 134 6.51 -31.24 -32.00
C PHE A 134 6.57 -29.72 -31.81
N LEU A 135 5.80 -29.18 -30.86
CA LEU A 135 6.14 -27.93 -30.19
C LEU A 135 5.75 -28.00 -28.70
N GLN A 136 6.78 -27.96 -27.84
CA GLN A 136 6.68 -28.13 -26.40
C GLN A 136 6.27 -26.80 -25.74
N LYS A 137 4.98 -26.61 -25.43
CA LYS A 137 4.49 -25.47 -24.63
C LYS A 137 4.27 -25.88 -23.17
N LYS A 138 5.11 -25.39 -22.27
CA LYS A 138 4.86 -25.36 -20.81
C LYS A 138 3.70 -24.40 -20.53
N ILE A 139 2.50 -24.94 -20.32
CA ILE A 139 1.36 -24.16 -19.81
C ILE A 139 1.33 -24.29 -18.28
N ASN A 140 1.26 -23.14 -17.62
CA ASN A 140 1.52 -22.95 -16.18
C ASN A 140 0.34 -23.44 -15.31
N ILE A 141 0.46 -24.65 -14.76
CA ILE A 141 -0.57 -25.34 -13.94
C ILE A 141 -0.76 -24.70 -12.55
N GLN A 142 0.12 -23.80 -12.12
CA GLN A 142 0.07 -23.15 -10.80
C GLN A 142 -1.20 -22.32 -10.55
N ASN A 143 -1.72 -21.63 -11.56
CA ASN A 143 -2.89 -20.76 -11.42
C ASN A 143 -4.21 -21.53 -11.26
N TYR A 144 -4.26 -22.79 -11.71
CA TYR A 144 -5.46 -23.62 -11.58
C TYR A 144 -5.59 -24.24 -10.18
N ILE A 145 -4.47 -24.58 -9.55
CA ILE A 145 -4.42 -25.10 -8.17
C ILE A 145 -4.83 -24.00 -7.18
N TYR A 146 -4.37 -22.77 -7.40
CA TYR A 146 -4.68 -21.63 -6.52
C TYR A 146 -6.19 -21.33 -6.46
N LYS A 147 -6.89 -21.38 -7.59
CA LYS A 147 -8.36 -21.20 -7.64
C LYS A 147 -9.15 -22.35 -6.99
N LYS A 148 -8.57 -23.56 -6.88
CA LYS A 148 -9.24 -24.71 -6.28
C LYS A 148 -9.07 -24.76 -4.75
N ILE A 149 -7.94 -24.28 -4.22
CA ILE A 149 -7.70 -24.14 -2.77
C ILE A 149 -8.66 -23.13 -2.14
N LEU A 150 -8.93 -22.00 -2.82
CA LEU A 150 -9.90 -20.98 -2.37
C LEU A 150 -11.37 -21.46 -2.34
N LYS A 151 -11.70 -22.57 -3.02
CA LYS A 151 -13.07 -23.13 -3.06
C LYS A 151 -13.29 -24.31 -2.11
N CYS A 152 -12.27 -24.73 -1.37
CA CYS A 152 -12.35 -25.84 -0.41
C CYS A 152 -11.78 -25.43 0.95
N SER A 153 -12.32 -24.39 1.56
CA SER A 153 -12.12 -24.09 2.99
C SER A 153 -13.41 -24.37 3.76
N ASN A 154 -13.66 -25.65 4.04
CA ASN A 154 -14.36 -25.97 5.28
C ASN A 154 -13.43 -25.51 6.41
N MET A 155 -13.90 -24.52 7.18
CA MET A 155 -13.29 -24.03 8.40
C MET A 155 -12.91 -25.22 9.30
N SER A 156 -11.61 -25.47 9.45
CA SER A 156 -11.08 -26.00 10.69
C SER A 156 -10.55 -24.81 11.48
N ILE A 157 -11.28 -24.44 12.54
CA ILE A 157 -10.81 -23.52 13.57
C ILE A 157 -9.46 -24.04 14.05
N LEU A 158 -8.40 -23.28 13.77
CA LEU A 158 -7.08 -23.51 14.34
C LEU A 158 -7.21 -23.27 15.85
N SER A 159 -7.23 -24.35 16.63
CA SER A 159 -7.26 -24.28 18.09
C SER A 159 -5.90 -23.83 18.64
N GLU A 160 -5.97 -23.09 19.73
CA GLU A 160 -4.98 -22.19 20.36
C GLU A 160 -3.62 -22.79 20.78
N LYS A 161 -3.28 -24.03 20.42
CA LYS A 161 -2.09 -24.75 20.93
C LYS A 161 -0.91 -24.92 19.95
N SER A 162 -0.82 -24.12 18.89
CA SER A 162 0.27 -24.28 17.91
C SER A 162 0.96 -22.99 17.42
N ILE A 163 0.71 -21.84 18.05
CA ILE A 163 1.40 -20.59 17.72
C ILE A 163 2.63 -20.37 18.65
N GLU A 164 3.42 -21.42 18.83
CA GLU A 164 4.84 -21.29 19.23
C GLU A 164 5.77 -21.45 18.02
N ASN A 165 5.24 -21.63 16.82
CA ASN A 165 6.03 -21.54 15.59
C ASN A 165 6.27 -20.06 15.25
N VAL A 166 7.14 -19.44 16.06
CA VAL A 166 8.01 -18.35 15.64
C VAL A 166 8.48 -18.67 14.22
N ILE A 167 8.38 -17.68 13.34
CA ILE A 167 8.92 -17.68 11.97
C ILE A 167 10.24 -18.47 11.97
N SER A 168 10.24 -19.67 11.40
CA SER A 168 11.51 -20.35 11.09
C SER A 168 12.15 -19.48 10.02
N PRO A 169 13.31 -18.84 10.26
CA PRO A 169 13.90 -17.99 9.25
C PRO A 169 14.27 -18.87 8.07
N CYS A 170 13.86 -18.51 6.85
CA CYS A 170 14.61 -18.93 5.67
C CYS A 170 16.08 -18.54 5.92
N GLU A 171 16.96 -19.53 6.15
CA GLU A 171 18.37 -19.32 6.52
C GLU A 171 19.17 -18.60 5.42
N LYS A 172 18.57 -18.40 4.24
CA LYS A 172 19.21 -17.78 3.10
C LYS A 172 19.22 -16.26 3.24
N LYS A 173 20.43 -15.71 3.31
CA LYS A 173 20.70 -14.28 3.37
C LYS A 173 20.87 -13.72 1.96
N TYR A 174 20.39 -12.50 1.76
CA TYR A 174 20.44 -11.79 0.49
C TYR A 174 21.09 -10.43 0.67
N LYS A 175 21.92 -10.01 -0.29
CA LYS A 175 22.43 -8.63 -0.32
C LYS A 175 21.38 -7.71 -0.93
N LEU A 176 21.37 -6.45 -0.49
CA LEU A 176 20.42 -5.46 -0.97
C LEU A 176 20.51 -5.27 -2.49
N GLU A 177 21.73 -5.23 -3.02
CA GLU A 177 22.03 -5.07 -4.44
C GLU A 177 21.40 -6.19 -5.30
N ASP A 178 21.47 -7.43 -4.82
CA ASP A 178 20.86 -8.58 -5.49
C ASP A 178 19.33 -8.44 -5.54
N ILE A 179 18.71 -7.99 -4.45
CA ILE A 179 17.25 -7.82 -4.33
C ILE A 179 16.74 -6.71 -5.27
N ILE A 180 17.49 -5.60 -5.40
CA ILE A 180 17.04 -4.41 -6.14
C ILE A 180 17.43 -4.41 -7.62
N SER A 181 18.27 -5.36 -8.06
CA SER A 181 18.77 -5.45 -9.46
C SER A 181 17.67 -5.36 -10.54
N ASN A 182 16.43 -5.76 -10.22
CA ASN A 182 15.27 -5.68 -11.11
C ASN A 182 14.18 -4.67 -10.65
N GLY A 183 14.47 -3.83 -9.65
CA GLY A 183 13.51 -2.94 -8.99
C GLY A 183 12.39 -3.69 -8.26
N ILE A 184 11.20 -3.10 -8.19
CA ILE A 184 10.01 -3.81 -7.67
C ILE A 184 9.66 -4.99 -8.58
N ASN A 185 9.28 -6.13 -8.02
CA ASN A 185 8.84 -7.29 -8.80
C ASN A 185 7.80 -6.92 -9.88
N TYR A 186 8.05 -7.31 -11.14
CA TYR A 186 7.21 -6.95 -12.29
C TYR A 186 5.77 -7.45 -12.16
N ASP A 187 5.57 -8.70 -11.75
CA ASP A 187 4.23 -9.27 -11.59
C ASP A 187 3.45 -8.51 -10.52
N TYR A 188 4.13 -8.12 -9.45
CA TYR A 188 3.52 -7.30 -8.40
C TYR A 188 3.11 -5.91 -8.89
N ARG A 189 3.98 -5.24 -9.67
CA ARG A 189 3.64 -3.95 -10.28
C ARG A 189 2.41 -4.09 -11.16
N LYS A 190 2.38 -5.10 -12.03
CA LYS A 190 1.28 -5.36 -12.96
C LYS A 190 -0.04 -5.66 -12.27
N ILE A 191 -0.04 -6.44 -11.19
CA ILE A 191 -1.24 -6.71 -10.37
C ILE A 191 -1.81 -5.41 -9.79
N ASN A 192 -0.93 -4.49 -9.42
CA ASN A 192 -1.26 -3.23 -8.76
C ASN A 192 -1.24 -2.01 -9.68
N GLU A 193 -1.16 -2.18 -11.01
CA GLU A 193 -1.23 -1.06 -11.96
C GLU A 193 -2.55 -0.28 -11.85
N LYS A 194 -3.61 -0.95 -11.38
CA LYS A 194 -4.92 -0.36 -11.10
C LYS A 194 -5.07 0.18 -9.67
N SER A 195 -4.06 -0.01 -8.80
CA SER A 195 -4.07 0.53 -7.45
C SER A 195 -3.93 2.05 -7.52
N THR A 196 -4.86 2.76 -6.86
CA THR A 196 -4.81 4.22 -6.75
C THR A 196 -3.79 4.68 -5.72
N THR A 197 -3.40 3.82 -4.78
CA THR A 197 -2.47 4.16 -3.69
C THR A 197 -1.02 3.99 -4.14
N PRO A 198 -0.17 5.03 -4.05
CA PRO A 198 1.24 4.91 -4.35
C PRO A 198 1.98 3.98 -3.37
N PHE A 199 2.99 3.25 -3.88
CA PHE A 199 3.81 2.35 -3.07
C PHE A 199 4.74 3.08 -2.11
N ILE A 200 5.17 4.29 -2.45
CA ILE A 200 6.04 5.11 -1.60
C ILE A 200 5.23 6.27 -1.05
N GLN A 201 5.25 6.42 0.27
CA GLN A 201 4.57 7.49 0.97
C GLN A 201 5.57 8.29 1.81
N VAL A 202 5.41 9.60 1.88
CA VAL A 202 6.17 10.45 2.82
C VAL A 202 5.37 10.58 4.11
N ALA A 203 5.97 10.25 5.26
CA ALA A 203 5.23 10.19 6.52
C ALA A 203 4.75 11.57 6.98
N PRO A 204 3.57 11.67 7.63
CA PRO A 204 3.15 12.90 8.29
C PRO A 204 4.09 13.21 9.45
N MET A 205 4.66 14.42 9.45
CA MET A 205 5.67 14.86 10.42
C MET A 205 5.40 16.31 10.81
N ILE A 206 4.98 16.53 12.07
CA ILE A 206 4.72 17.86 12.62
C ILE A 206 5.97 18.76 12.50
N ASN A 207 5.76 20.00 12.08
CA ASN A 207 6.71 21.03 11.70
C ASN A 207 7.67 20.61 10.58
N VAL A 208 7.29 19.64 9.74
CA VAL A 208 8.13 19.17 8.62
C VAL A 208 7.31 19.06 7.36
N THR A 209 6.23 18.26 7.32
CA THR A 209 5.44 18.03 6.10
C THR A 209 4.39 19.12 5.83
N ASN A 210 4.78 20.38 6.03
CA ASN A 210 4.03 21.55 5.56
C ASN A 210 4.05 21.63 4.02
N ARG A 211 3.31 22.59 3.45
CA ARG A 211 3.21 22.75 1.99
C ARG A 211 4.56 22.95 1.30
N HIS A 212 5.49 23.66 1.94
CA HIS A 212 6.81 23.94 1.37
C HIS A 212 7.67 22.67 1.26
N PHE A 213 7.66 21.82 2.28
CA PHE A 213 8.33 20.53 2.22
C PHE A 213 7.68 19.59 1.20
N ARG A 214 6.35 19.57 1.11
CA ARG A 214 5.63 18.77 0.13
C ARG A 214 5.91 19.22 -1.31
N ALA A 215 6.02 20.53 -1.55
CA ALA A 215 6.49 21.08 -2.82
C ALA A 215 7.91 20.59 -3.16
N MET A 216 8.82 20.57 -2.17
CA MET A 216 10.17 20.03 -2.36
C MET A 216 10.15 18.53 -2.72
N VAL A 217 9.31 17.73 -2.06
CA VAL A 217 9.13 16.32 -2.43
C VAL A 217 8.62 16.20 -3.87
N ARG A 218 7.70 17.07 -4.30
CA ARG A 218 7.14 17.03 -5.66
C ARG A 218 8.09 17.50 -6.75
N ILE A 219 9.10 18.29 -6.40
CA ILE A 219 10.27 18.59 -7.24
C ILE A 219 11.13 17.35 -7.46
N ILE A 220 11.24 16.48 -6.44
CA ILE A 220 12.13 15.32 -6.46
C ILE A 220 11.48 14.09 -7.10
N THR A 221 10.20 13.87 -6.85
CA THR A 221 9.45 12.73 -7.40
C THR A 221 8.04 13.14 -7.79
N LYS A 222 7.48 12.54 -8.85
CA LYS A 222 6.07 12.76 -9.26
C LYS A 222 5.12 11.70 -8.74
N ARG A 223 5.65 10.68 -8.04
CA ARG A 223 4.90 9.45 -7.75
C ARG A 223 4.75 9.10 -6.27
N ALA A 224 5.51 9.71 -5.36
CA ALA A 224 5.32 9.48 -3.92
C ALA A 224 4.00 10.10 -3.43
N GLN A 225 3.25 9.42 -2.57
CA GLN A 225 2.08 9.99 -1.90
C GLN A 225 2.52 11.01 -0.86
N LEU A 226 1.90 12.20 -0.89
CA LEU A 226 2.15 13.25 0.09
C LEU A 226 1.19 13.14 1.26
N TRP A 227 1.66 13.63 2.41
CA TRP A 227 0.89 13.64 3.64
C TRP A 227 1.06 15.01 4.27
N THR A 228 -0.03 15.57 4.81
CA THR A 228 0.03 16.77 5.64
C THR A 228 0.81 16.49 6.92
N GLU A 229 1.03 17.53 7.71
CA GLU A 229 1.24 17.34 9.14
C GLU A 229 -0.02 16.75 9.80
N MET A 230 0.10 16.30 11.04
CA MET A 230 -1.09 15.96 11.81
C MET A 230 -1.82 17.25 12.19
N ILE A 231 -3.03 17.42 11.67
CA ILE A 231 -3.91 18.55 11.95
C ILE A 231 -4.91 18.13 13.02
N VAL A 232 -5.03 18.90 14.09
CA VAL A 232 -6.04 18.61 15.13
C VAL A 232 -7.41 19.03 14.60
N ASP A 233 -8.42 18.17 14.74
CA ASP A 233 -9.80 18.43 14.30
C ASP A 233 -10.33 19.81 14.73
N ASN A 234 -10.21 20.12 16.01
CA ASN A 234 -10.64 21.40 16.59
C ASN A 234 -9.87 22.61 16.04
N THR A 235 -8.63 22.42 15.56
CA THR A 235 -7.91 23.52 14.87
C THR A 235 -8.68 23.96 13.63
N LEU A 236 -9.25 23.04 12.86
CA LEU A 236 -10.06 23.39 11.69
C LEU A 236 -11.39 24.02 12.11
N LEU A 237 -12.07 23.42 13.09
CA LEU A 237 -13.39 23.88 13.52
C LEU A 237 -13.38 25.27 14.18
N TYR A 238 -12.29 25.65 14.86
CA TYR A 238 -12.14 26.99 15.44
C TYR A 238 -11.60 28.03 14.46
N ASN A 239 -11.09 27.62 13.28
CA ASN A 239 -10.49 28.51 12.29
C ASN A 239 -11.18 28.41 10.93
N LEU A 240 -12.52 28.32 10.90
CA LEU A 240 -13.30 28.22 9.66
C LEU A 240 -13.04 29.38 8.68
N ASN A 241 -12.69 30.56 9.18
CA ASN A 241 -12.37 31.73 8.36
C ASN A 241 -10.94 31.72 7.80
N ASN A 242 -10.12 30.73 8.16
CA ASN A 242 -8.70 30.65 7.78
C ASN A 242 -8.28 29.20 7.47
N LEU A 243 -9.17 28.44 6.83
CA LEU A 243 -8.90 27.04 6.48
C LEU A 243 -7.75 26.90 5.48
N GLU A 244 -7.53 27.88 4.61
CA GLU A 244 -6.44 27.86 3.64
C GLU A 244 -5.07 27.72 4.32
N GLU A 245 -4.83 28.36 5.46
CA GLU A 245 -3.56 28.21 6.20
C GLU A 245 -3.29 26.76 6.63
N HIS A 246 -4.33 26.03 7.02
CA HIS A 246 -4.22 24.67 7.56
C HIS A 246 -4.37 23.57 6.50
N LEU A 247 -5.28 23.77 5.55
CA LEU A 247 -5.68 22.76 4.57
C LEU A 247 -5.17 23.04 3.16
N GLY A 248 -4.66 24.24 2.86
CA GLY A 248 -4.27 24.58 1.50
C GLY A 248 -3.07 23.78 0.97
N PHE A 249 -3.12 23.51 -0.32
CA PHE A 249 -2.11 22.79 -1.10
C PHE A 249 -2.21 23.19 -2.58
N ASP A 250 -1.14 22.98 -3.34
CA ASP A 250 -1.12 23.15 -4.79
C ASP A 250 -1.65 21.91 -5.52
N ASN A 251 -2.36 22.08 -6.64
CA ASN A 251 -2.90 20.96 -7.44
C ASN A 251 -1.87 19.89 -7.86
N ASN A 252 -0.57 20.21 -7.90
CA ASN A 252 0.47 19.25 -8.22
C ASN A 252 0.84 18.32 -7.06
N GLU A 253 0.30 18.55 -5.86
CA GLU A 253 0.59 17.77 -4.66
C GLU A 253 -0.15 16.42 -4.65
N HIS A 254 -1.21 16.27 -5.47
CA HIS A 254 -1.90 14.99 -5.61
C HIS A 254 -0.95 13.83 -6.03
N PRO A 255 -1.14 12.61 -5.49
CA PRO A 255 -2.09 12.28 -4.43
C PRO A 255 -1.60 12.73 -3.04
N ILE A 256 -2.47 13.36 -2.27
CA ILE A 256 -2.21 13.94 -0.95
C ILE A 256 -3.23 13.46 0.10
N VAL A 257 -2.71 13.10 1.28
CA VAL A 257 -3.49 12.63 2.43
C VAL A 257 -3.50 13.70 3.52
N CYS A 258 -4.68 14.03 4.04
CA CYS A 258 -4.78 14.83 5.26
C CYS A 258 -4.85 13.91 6.48
N GLN A 259 -3.93 14.08 7.42
CA GLN A 259 -3.97 13.36 8.69
C GLN A 259 -4.65 14.20 9.77
N LEU A 260 -5.79 13.73 10.26
CA LEU A 260 -6.51 14.30 11.39
C LEU A 260 -6.11 13.65 12.72
N GLY A 261 -6.08 14.46 13.78
CA GLY A 261 -5.92 14.02 15.16
C GLY A 261 -7.06 14.54 16.03
N GLY A 262 -7.69 13.64 16.79
CA GLY A 262 -8.80 13.96 17.68
C GLY A 262 -9.39 12.66 18.25
N CYS A 263 -10.31 12.79 19.20
CA CYS A 263 -10.92 11.64 19.89
C CYS A 263 -12.45 11.70 19.94
N ASP A 264 -13.06 12.84 19.64
CA ASP A 264 -14.51 12.99 19.62
C ASP A 264 -15.04 12.69 18.20
N MET A 265 -16.10 11.89 18.12
CA MET A 265 -16.63 11.44 16.83
C MET A 265 -17.27 12.58 16.04
N ASN A 266 -17.88 13.55 16.72
CA ASN A 266 -18.57 14.65 16.06
C ASN A 266 -17.56 15.62 15.47
N SER A 267 -16.62 16.11 16.28
CA SER A 267 -15.58 17.05 15.82
C SER A 267 -14.73 16.45 14.69
N MET A 268 -14.32 15.19 14.82
CA MET A 268 -13.55 14.49 13.78
C MET A 268 -14.34 14.36 12.47
N SER A 269 -15.64 14.08 12.53
CA SER A 269 -16.49 13.95 11.35
C SER A 269 -16.78 15.29 10.65
N GLU A 270 -16.93 16.37 11.42
CA GLU A 270 -17.09 17.73 10.85
C GLU A 270 -15.77 18.22 10.22
N ALA A 271 -14.64 18.00 10.91
CA ALA A 271 -13.32 18.30 10.36
C ALA A 271 -13.05 17.52 9.06
N ALA A 272 -13.50 16.26 8.98
CA ALA A 272 -13.37 15.44 7.79
C ALA A 272 -14.15 15.99 6.58
N ILE A 273 -15.33 16.58 6.80
CA ILE A 273 -16.08 17.26 5.73
C ILE A 273 -15.24 18.41 5.15
N LEU A 274 -14.63 19.24 6.02
CA LEU A 274 -13.78 20.35 5.57
C LEU A 274 -12.57 19.86 4.77
N VAL A 275 -11.98 18.75 5.17
CA VAL A 275 -10.88 18.09 4.45
C VAL A 275 -11.32 17.60 3.07
N GLU A 276 -12.46 16.93 2.95
CA GLU A 276 -12.96 16.49 1.64
C GLU A 276 -13.31 17.68 0.75
N GLN A 277 -13.94 18.72 1.31
CA GLN A 277 -14.27 19.96 0.59
C GLN A 277 -13.03 20.70 0.09
N ALA A 278 -11.92 20.64 0.82
CA ALA A 278 -10.63 21.17 0.38
C ALA A 278 -10.00 20.35 -0.77
N GLY A 279 -10.53 19.17 -1.08
CA GLY A 279 -10.13 18.36 -2.24
C GLY A 279 -9.07 17.30 -1.96
N TYR A 280 -8.83 16.90 -0.70
CA TYR A 280 -7.88 15.85 -0.39
C TYR A 280 -8.29 14.48 -0.98
N ASP A 281 -7.31 13.64 -1.32
CA ASP A 281 -7.58 12.31 -1.90
C ASP A 281 -7.93 11.25 -0.85
N GLU A 282 -7.54 11.47 0.40
CA GLU A 282 -7.67 10.52 1.50
C GLU A 282 -7.63 11.24 2.86
N ILE A 283 -8.44 10.74 3.81
CA ILE A 283 -8.40 11.14 5.21
C ILE A 283 -7.76 10.03 6.02
N ASN A 284 -6.75 10.37 6.81
CA ASN A 284 -6.14 9.45 7.75
C ASN A 284 -6.36 9.88 9.20
N ILE A 285 -6.70 8.92 10.07
CA ILE A 285 -6.81 9.15 11.52
C ILE A 285 -5.49 8.81 12.19
N ASN A 286 -4.93 9.76 12.94
CA ASN A 286 -3.74 9.54 13.76
C ASN A 286 -4.08 8.74 15.02
N VAL A 287 -3.62 7.49 15.05
CA VAL A 287 -3.71 6.58 16.21
C VAL A 287 -2.31 6.10 16.61
N GLY A 288 -1.30 6.97 16.43
CA GLY A 288 0.11 6.57 16.58
C GLY A 288 1.05 7.62 17.18
N CYS A 289 0.59 8.86 17.41
CA CYS A 289 1.38 9.89 18.06
C CYS A 289 1.60 9.57 19.55
N PRO A 290 2.84 9.40 20.03
CA PRO A 290 3.13 9.09 21.43
C PRO A 290 3.28 10.36 22.30
N SER A 291 3.00 11.56 21.75
CA SER A 291 3.22 12.81 22.47
C SER A 291 2.32 12.92 23.70
N THR A 292 2.91 13.19 24.86
CA THR A 292 2.17 13.41 26.11
C THR A 292 1.19 14.58 26.00
N LYS A 293 1.48 15.58 25.15
CA LYS A 293 0.57 16.70 24.89
C LYS A 293 -0.78 16.21 24.37
N VAL A 294 -0.77 15.28 23.40
CA VAL A 294 -2.00 14.76 22.80
C VAL A 294 -2.61 13.62 23.63
N ALA A 295 -1.77 12.76 24.20
CA ALA A 295 -2.21 11.63 25.01
C ALA A 295 -2.89 12.06 26.32
N ASN A 296 -2.44 13.16 26.94
CA ASN A 296 -2.98 13.62 28.23
C ASN A 296 -4.05 14.70 28.08
N LYS A 297 -3.88 15.68 27.16
CA LYS A 297 -4.81 16.82 27.06
C LYS A 297 -5.99 16.57 26.11
N GLY A 298 -5.79 15.74 25.08
CA GLY A 298 -6.83 15.44 24.08
C GLY A 298 -7.19 13.97 23.98
N ALA A 299 -6.58 13.10 24.80
CA ALA A 299 -6.77 11.65 24.79
C ALA A 299 -6.66 10.97 23.40
N PHE A 300 -5.97 11.58 22.42
CA PHE A 300 -5.83 11.07 21.05
C PHE A 300 -4.40 10.65 20.69
N GLY A 301 -4.22 10.07 19.50
CA GLY A 301 -2.95 9.49 19.06
C GLY A 301 -2.79 8.06 19.54
N ALA A 302 -1.59 7.68 20.00
CA ALA A 302 -1.32 6.29 20.41
C ALA A 302 -2.16 5.84 21.62
N SER A 303 -2.69 6.75 22.43
CA SER A 303 -3.62 6.41 23.52
C SER A 303 -4.91 5.74 23.01
N LEU A 304 -5.39 6.10 21.83
CA LEU A 304 -6.60 5.52 21.22
C LEU A 304 -6.45 4.04 20.93
N MET A 305 -5.23 3.51 20.80
CA MET A 305 -5.02 2.08 20.63
C MET A 305 -5.59 1.27 21.81
N LYS A 306 -5.65 1.85 23.02
CA LYS A 306 -6.26 1.19 24.19
C LYS A 306 -7.78 1.06 24.11
N ASN A 307 -8.42 1.80 23.21
CA ASN A 307 -9.87 1.81 23.02
C ASN A 307 -10.23 1.67 21.52
N PRO A 308 -10.09 0.46 20.95
CA PRO A 308 -10.36 0.23 19.53
C PRO A 308 -11.82 0.55 19.13
N GLU A 309 -12.78 0.38 20.03
CA GLU A 309 -14.19 0.75 19.79
C GLU A 309 -14.37 2.25 19.54
N GLN A 310 -13.63 3.09 20.26
CA GLN A 310 -13.66 4.53 20.02
C GLN A 310 -13.13 4.88 18.62
N VAL A 311 -12.02 4.26 18.20
CA VAL A 311 -11.49 4.44 16.84
C VAL A 311 -12.49 3.96 15.79
N ARG A 312 -13.12 2.79 16.01
CA ARG A 312 -14.18 2.26 15.14
C ARG A 312 -15.33 3.26 15.00
N ASN A 313 -15.80 3.84 16.10
CA ASN A 313 -16.88 4.83 16.08
C ASN A 313 -16.49 6.11 15.32
N ILE A 314 -15.28 6.62 15.51
CA ILE A 314 -14.79 7.79 14.76
C ILE A 314 -14.74 7.48 13.25
N VAL A 315 -14.16 6.34 12.86
CA VAL A 315 -14.11 5.93 11.44
C VAL A 315 -15.51 5.80 10.85
N TYR A 316 -16.42 5.15 11.58
CA TYR A 316 -17.81 4.97 11.15
C TYR A 316 -18.51 6.30 10.91
N GLU A 317 -18.41 7.24 11.84
CA GLU A 317 -19.04 8.56 11.72
C GLU A 317 -18.45 9.39 10.58
N ILE A 318 -17.12 9.38 10.39
CA ILE A 318 -16.49 10.06 9.24
C ILE A 318 -17.01 9.46 7.92
N LYS A 319 -16.99 8.12 7.77
CA LYS A 319 -17.40 7.45 6.54
C LYS A 319 -18.88 7.64 6.18
N LYS A 320 -19.73 8.03 7.14
CA LYS A 320 -21.13 8.42 6.86
C LYS A 320 -21.23 9.80 6.20
N LYS A 321 -20.21 10.65 6.35
CA LYS A 321 -20.23 12.05 5.94
C LYS A 321 -19.34 12.37 4.73
N VAL A 322 -18.35 11.53 4.44
CA VAL A 322 -17.40 11.73 3.33
C VAL A 322 -17.36 10.54 2.38
N GLN A 323 -16.99 10.80 1.12
CA GLN A 323 -16.89 9.83 0.04
C GLN A 323 -15.45 9.35 -0.21
N ILE A 324 -14.45 10.18 0.13
CA ILE A 324 -13.03 9.81 0.02
C ILE A 324 -12.62 8.73 1.04
N PRO A 325 -11.58 7.93 0.75
CA PRO A 325 -11.11 6.88 1.64
C PRO A 325 -10.73 7.39 3.05
N VAL A 326 -11.10 6.61 4.06
CA VAL A 326 -10.75 6.85 5.47
C VAL A 326 -9.85 5.72 5.96
N THR A 327 -8.63 6.07 6.37
CA THR A 327 -7.58 5.12 6.79
C THR A 327 -7.09 5.42 8.19
N VAL A 328 -6.35 4.49 8.81
CA VAL A 328 -5.84 4.68 10.17
C VAL A 328 -4.35 4.42 10.23
N LYS A 329 -3.60 5.34 10.85
CA LYS A 329 -2.16 5.19 11.09
C LYS A 329 -1.89 4.82 12.55
N ILE A 330 -1.31 3.65 12.78
CA ILE A 330 -1.14 3.03 14.09
C ILE A 330 0.32 2.73 14.45
N ARG A 331 0.53 2.27 15.69
CA ARG A 331 1.73 1.56 16.17
C ARG A 331 1.47 0.05 16.17
N THR A 332 2.48 -0.75 16.50
CA THR A 332 2.30 -2.20 16.76
C THR A 332 1.78 -2.51 18.17
N GLY A 333 1.75 -1.50 19.06
CA GLY A 333 1.30 -1.62 20.43
C GLY A 333 1.46 -0.29 21.20
N VAL A 334 0.90 -0.23 22.42
CA VAL A 334 1.00 0.94 23.31
C VAL A 334 1.18 0.51 24.76
N ASP A 335 2.18 1.07 25.44
CA ASP A 335 2.56 0.72 26.81
C ASP A 335 2.65 -0.82 26.97
N ASN A 336 1.86 -1.44 27.85
CA ASN A 336 1.86 -2.89 28.06
C ASN A 336 0.85 -3.64 27.16
N TYR A 337 0.19 -2.95 26.24
CA TYR A 337 -0.72 -3.52 25.24
C TYR A 337 0.06 -3.69 23.93
N ASP A 338 0.87 -4.74 23.84
CA ASP A 338 1.78 -4.97 22.71
C ASP A 338 1.84 -6.43 22.23
N SER A 339 0.92 -7.28 22.70
CA SER A 339 0.75 -8.62 22.17
C SER A 339 0.23 -8.58 20.72
N PHE A 340 0.52 -9.64 19.96
CA PHE A 340 -0.01 -9.74 18.60
C PHE A 340 -1.54 -9.90 18.61
N ASP A 341 -2.10 -10.57 19.63
CA ASP A 341 -3.56 -10.67 19.81
C ASP A 341 -4.22 -9.31 20.02
N PHE A 342 -3.61 -8.43 20.82
CA PHE A 342 -4.09 -7.06 20.96
C PHE A 342 -4.11 -6.33 19.62
N LEU A 343 -3.04 -6.46 18.82
CA LEU A 343 -2.97 -5.85 17.50
C LEU A 343 -4.04 -6.40 16.54
N LYS A 344 -4.27 -7.73 16.54
CA LYS A 344 -5.34 -8.36 15.75
C LYS A 344 -6.72 -7.83 16.13
N THR A 345 -7.05 -7.82 17.43
CA THR A 345 -8.33 -7.31 17.93
C THR A 345 -8.53 -5.86 17.48
N PHE A 346 -7.49 -5.03 17.56
CA PHE A 346 -7.56 -3.65 17.07
C PHE A 346 -7.89 -3.58 15.57
N ILE A 347 -7.21 -4.36 14.74
CA ILE A 347 -7.44 -4.41 13.28
C ILE A 347 -8.87 -4.90 12.97
N GLU A 348 -9.33 -5.97 13.60
CA GLU A 348 -10.67 -6.54 13.39
C GLU A 348 -11.78 -5.55 13.80
N THR A 349 -11.65 -4.94 14.99
CA THR A 349 -12.62 -3.95 15.47
C THR A 349 -12.71 -2.76 14.52
N VAL A 350 -11.59 -2.16 14.11
CA VAL A 350 -11.59 -0.95 13.28
C VAL A 350 -11.98 -1.25 11.83
N SER A 351 -11.60 -2.41 11.28
CA SER A 351 -11.96 -2.80 9.91
C SER A 351 -13.44 -3.16 9.75
N SER A 352 -14.13 -3.54 10.83
CA SER A 352 -15.56 -3.90 10.80
C SER A 352 -16.49 -2.81 10.25
N VAL A 353 -16.06 -1.54 10.24
CA VAL A 353 -16.80 -0.40 9.71
C VAL A 353 -16.25 0.11 8.37
N GLY A 354 -15.45 -0.72 7.69
CA GLY A 354 -14.95 -0.45 6.34
C GLY A 354 -13.67 0.39 6.28
N CYS A 355 -12.87 0.43 7.35
CA CYS A 355 -11.47 0.83 7.25
C CYS A 355 -10.66 -0.32 6.63
N ASN A 356 -10.25 -0.15 5.38
CA ASN A 356 -9.59 -1.21 4.61
C ASN A 356 -8.09 -1.00 4.45
N HIS A 357 -7.50 0.06 5.01
CA HIS A 357 -6.07 0.35 4.88
C HIS A 357 -5.49 0.88 6.19
N PHE A 358 -4.47 0.18 6.67
CA PHE A 358 -3.75 0.51 7.88
C PHE A 358 -2.30 0.87 7.57
N ILE A 359 -1.86 2.02 8.08
CA ILE A 359 -0.46 2.44 8.00
C ILE A 359 0.18 2.11 9.36
N VAL A 360 1.07 1.11 9.40
CA VAL A 360 1.60 0.58 10.66
C VAL A 360 3.03 1.07 10.85
N HIS A 361 3.24 1.96 11.84
CA HIS A 361 4.59 2.19 12.34
C HIS A 361 5.00 0.97 13.16
N ALA A 362 5.96 0.21 12.64
CA ALA A 362 6.41 -1.08 13.17
C ALA A 362 7.24 -0.94 14.45
N ARG A 363 6.74 -0.21 15.43
CA ARG A 363 7.27 -0.05 16.78
C ARG A 363 6.11 0.23 17.72
N LYS A 364 6.14 -0.33 18.93
CA LYS A 364 5.23 0.10 20.00
C LYS A 364 5.49 1.56 20.41
N ALA A 365 4.50 2.18 21.04
CA ALA A 365 4.64 3.48 21.69
C ALA A 365 4.65 3.31 23.21
N TRP A 366 5.50 4.09 23.88
CA TRP A 366 5.44 4.32 25.32
C TRP A 366 4.91 5.73 25.57
N LEU A 367 3.78 5.83 26.26
CA LEU A 367 3.15 7.12 26.58
C LEU A 367 3.78 7.80 27.79
N LYS A 368 4.49 7.03 28.62
CA LYS A 368 5.24 7.50 29.78
C LYS A 368 6.71 7.11 29.65
N GLY A 369 7.60 7.96 30.16
CA GLY A 369 9.04 7.69 30.24
C GLY A 369 9.85 7.99 28.97
N LEU A 370 9.22 8.10 27.80
CA LEU A 370 9.91 8.43 26.55
C LEU A 370 9.29 9.64 25.84
N ASP A 371 10.13 10.55 25.35
CA ASP A 371 9.69 11.62 24.46
C ASP A 371 9.36 11.08 23.04
N PRO A 372 8.73 11.88 22.15
CA PRO A 372 8.43 11.43 20.79
C PRO A 372 9.64 11.02 19.94
N LYS A 373 10.82 11.63 20.13
CA LYS A 373 12.05 11.30 19.41
C LYS A 373 12.59 9.96 19.88
N GLN A 374 12.64 9.73 21.19
CA GLN A 374 13.00 8.47 21.84
C GLN A 374 12.06 7.35 21.44
N ASN A 375 10.74 7.58 21.41
CA ASN A 375 9.74 6.62 20.95
C ASN A 375 9.96 6.10 19.51
N ARG A 376 10.66 6.88 18.67
CA ARG A 376 11.00 6.46 17.29
C ARG A 376 12.35 5.76 17.17
N LYS A 377 13.11 5.64 18.26
CA LYS A 377 14.47 5.09 18.26
C LYS A 377 14.63 3.91 19.23
N ILE A 378 14.07 4.02 20.44
CA ILE A 378 14.33 3.08 21.54
C ILE A 378 13.54 1.78 21.38
N PRO A 379 12.21 1.76 21.14
CA PRO A 379 11.51 0.50 20.91
C PRO A 379 12.03 -0.19 19.63
N PRO A 380 12.22 -1.51 19.67
CA PRO A 380 12.70 -2.28 18.52
C PRO A 380 11.70 -2.22 17.36
N LEU A 381 12.21 -2.46 16.14
CA LEU A 381 11.37 -2.60 14.96
C LEU A 381 10.72 -3.98 14.92
N GLU A 382 9.43 -4.01 14.66
CA GLU A 382 8.62 -5.24 14.64
C GLU A 382 7.99 -5.43 13.25
N TYR A 383 8.81 -5.41 12.19
CA TYR A 383 8.31 -5.56 10.81
C TYR A 383 7.52 -6.85 10.61
N TYR A 384 7.95 -7.95 11.23
CA TYR A 384 7.28 -9.24 11.16
C TYR A 384 5.78 -9.17 11.51
N LYS A 385 5.40 -8.39 12.54
CA LYS A 385 3.99 -8.20 12.90
C LYS A 385 3.17 -7.61 11.74
N VAL A 386 3.74 -6.69 10.98
CA VAL A 386 3.06 -6.08 9.82
C VAL A 386 2.86 -7.12 8.71
N TYR A 387 3.87 -7.96 8.46
CA TYR A 387 3.76 -9.03 7.48
C TYR A 387 2.80 -10.14 7.90
N ASP A 388 2.74 -10.46 9.19
CA ASP A 388 1.77 -11.42 9.75
C ASP A 388 0.33 -10.88 9.61
N LEU A 389 0.11 -9.57 9.82
CA LEU A 389 -1.18 -8.94 9.51
C LEU A 389 -1.56 -9.10 8.04
N CYS A 390 -0.62 -8.90 7.12
CA CYS A 390 -0.87 -9.08 5.68
C CYS A 390 -1.24 -10.54 5.33
N LYS A 391 -0.63 -11.52 6.01
CA LYS A 391 -0.96 -12.95 5.83
C LYS A 391 -2.35 -13.26 6.35
N LEU A 392 -2.69 -12.71 7.52
CA LEU A 392 -3.93 -13.01 8.21
C LEU A 392 -5.14 -12.30 7.57
N TYR A 393 -4.93 -11.10 7.05
CA TYR A 393 -5.99 -10.26 6.46
C TYR A 393 -5.68 -9.87 5.01
N PRO A 394 -5.64 -10.82 4.06
CA PRO A 394 -5.29 -10.55 2.66
C PRO A 394 -6.27 -9.64 1.91
N HIS A 395 -7.45 -9.38 2.50
CA HIS A 395 -8.45 -8.45 1.97
C HIS A 395 -8.26 -7.00 2.45
N LEU A 396 -7.43 -6.80 3.49
CA LEU A 396 -7.05 -5.48 4.00
C LEU A 396 -5.73 -5.04 3.36
N LYS A 397 -5.50 -3.73 3.36
CA LYS A 397 -4.27 -3.12 2.89
C LYS A 397 -3.37 -2.70 4.04
N PHE A 398 -2.06 -2.85 3.88
CA PHE A 398 -1.08 -2.44 4.88
C PHE A 398 0.07 -1.64 4.27
N THR A 399 0.36 -0.48 4.86
CA THR A 399 1.58 0.28 4.56
C THR A 399 2.53 0.19 5.75
N LEU A 400 3.75 -0.29 5.51
CA LEU A 400 4.78 -0.43 6.55
C LEU A 400 5.51 0.90 6.76
N ASN A 401 5.71 1.31 8.02
CA ASN A 401 6.44 2.51 8.40
C ASN A 401 7.46 2.26 9.52
N GLY A 402 8.52 3.07 9.53
CA GLY A 402 9.50 3.16 10.61
C GLY A 402 10.83 2.54 10.22
N GLY A 403 11.96 3.19 10.54
CA GLY A 403 13.30 2.62 10.34
C GLY A 403 13.89 2.72 8.93
N ILE A 404 13.08 2.85 7.88
CA ILE A 404 13.54 2.91 6.48
C ILE A 404 14.38 4.16 6.21
N GLN A 405 15.58 3.98 5.67
CA GLN A 405 16.57 5.02 5.36
C GLN A 405 16.69 5.32 3.86
N THR A 406 16.39 4.38 2.98
CA THR A 406 16.61 4.52 1.53
C THR A 406 15.44 3.96 0.70
N ILE A 407 15.36 4.36 -0.57
CA ILE A 407 14.37 3.78 -1.51
C ILE A 407 14.69 2.31 -1.80
N GLN A 408 15.96 1.93 -1.81
CA GLN A 408 16.40 0.55 -1.96
C GLN A 408 15.88 -0.33 -0.82
N GLU A 409 16.00 0.13 0.43
CA GLU A 409 15.39 -0.55 1.59
C GLU A 409 13.86 -0.64 1.47
N ALA A 410 13.20 0.42 1.00
CA ALA A 410 11.76 0.40 0.75
C ALA A 410 11.38 -0.65 -0.31
N ILE A 411 12.16 -0.77 -1.38
CA ILE A 411 11.96 -1.79 -2.43
C ILE A 411 12.21 -3.19 -1.91
N ALA A 412 13.22 -3.39 -1.05
CA ALA A 412 13.45 -4.68 -0.42
C ALA A 412 12.23 -5.12 0.42
N LEU A 413 11.71 -4.20 1.25
CA LEU A 413 10.50 -4.44 2.04
C LEU A 413 9.28 -4.72 1.15
N LEU A 414 9.07 -3.93 0.10
CA LEU A 414 8.05 -4.23 -0.90
C LEU A 414 8.31 -5.63 -1.49
N ASN A 415 9.52 -6.00 -1.90
CA ASN A 415 9.77 -7.34 -2.44
C ASN A 415 9.66 -8.49 -1.41
N GLY A 416 9.27 -8.23 -0.15
CA GLY A 416 9.10 -9.24 0.89
C GLY A 416 10.39 -9.64 1.57
N TYR A 417 11.36 -8.72 1.62
CA TYR A 417 12.64 -8.89 2.30
C TYR A 417 12.75 -7.90 3.45
N MET A 418 13.11 -8.39 4.64
CA MET A 418 13.37 -7.55 5.81
C MET A 418 14.83 -7.62 6.24
N PRO A 419 15.40 -6.55 6.82
CA PRO A 419 16.77 -6.57 7.34
C PRO A 419 16.94 -7.67 8.39
N GLU A 420 18.04 -8.43 8.34
CA GLU A 420 18.31 -9.56 9.24
C GLU A 420 18.33 -9.15 10.72
N ASN A 421 18.91 -7.98 11.03
CA ASN A 421 19.10 -7.49 12.40
C ASN A 421 17.86 -6.83 13.03
N TYR A 422 16.64 -7.14 12.56
CA TYR A 422 15.42 -6.53 13.12
C TYR A 422 15.23 -6.78 14.63
N ASN A 423 15.80 -7.87 15.16
CA ASN A 423 15.74 -8.24 16.58
C ASN A 423 16.90 -7.72 17.45
N ASN A 424 17.97 -7.15 16.88
CA ASN A 424 19.15 -6.76 17.65
C ASN A 424 19.07 -5.29 18.09
N ASN A 425 18.79 -5.07 19.37
CA ASN A 425 18.76 -3.76 20.05
C ASN A 425 20.11 -3.00 20.10
N ASN A 426 21.17 -3.55 19.50
CA ASN A 426 22.49 -2.92 19.48
C ASN A 426 22.58 -1.93 18.32
N ASN A 427 22.19 -0.68 18.61
CA ASN A 427 22.26 0.52 17.77
C ASN A 427 23.68 0.92 17.27
N ASN A 428 24.69 0.05 17.35
CA ASN A 428 26.07 0.40 17.03
C ASN A 428 26.60 -0.20 15.73
N ASN A 429 25.95 -1.22 15.16
CA ASN A 429 26.30 -1.74 13.83
C ASN A 429 25.08 -1.66 12.91
N ASN A 430 24.98 -0.58 12.13
CA ASN A 430 24.06 -0.45 10.99
C ASN A 430 24.50 -1.36 9.83
N ASP A 431 24.80 -2.62 10.11
CA ASP A 431 25.11 -3.59 9.06
C ASP A 431 23.78 -4.06 8.48
N THR A 432 23.17 -3.19 7.67
CA THR A 432 21.98 -3.47 6.83
C THR A 432 22.37 -4.27 5.59
N SER A 433 23.55 -4.88 5.57
CA SER A 433 24.07 -5.55 4.39
C SER A 433 23.32 -6.84 4.05
N ASN A 434 22.63 -7.45 5.01
CA ASN A 434 21.89 -8.70 4.82
C ASN A 434 20.39 -8.55 5.07
N PHE A 435 19.63 -9.15 4.17
CA PHE A 435 18.19 -9.26 4.21
C PHE A 435 17.77 -10.73 4.23
N ILE A 436 16.65 -11.01 4.90
CA ILE A 436 16.00 -12.31 4.90
C ILE A 436 14.67 -12.22 4.16
N GLN A 437 14.39 -13.24 3.37
CA GLN A 437 13.12 -13.36 2.68
C GLN A 437 12.05 -13.82 3.67
N ILE A 438 10.85 -13.27 3.55
CA ILE A 438 9.75 -13.63 4.43
C ILE A 438 9.07 -14.89 3.90
N ASP A 439 9.03 -15.91 4.75
CA ASP A 439 8.43 -17.19 4.42
C ASP A 439 6.99 -17.10 3.95
N ASN A 440 6.66 -17.93 2.96
CA ASN A 440 5.34 -18.05 2.32
C ASN A 440 4.85 -16.78 1.60
N TYR A 441 5.76 -15.86 1.23
CA TYR A 441 5.47 -14.78 0.31
C TYR A 441 6.08 -15.02 -1.07
N ASN A 442 5.22 -15.38 -2.03
CA ASN A 442 5.60 -15.47 -3.45
C ASN A 442 5.28 -14.18 -4.23
N ILE A 443 4.45 -13.28 -3.69
CA ILE A 443 4.07 -11.97 -4.25
C ILE A 443 3.90 -11.00 -3.08
N ASN A 444 4.40 -9.76 -3.23
CA ASN A 444 4.50 -8.74 -2.17
C ASN A 444 3.18 -8.48 -1.40
N PRO A 445 3.18 -8.58 -0.06
CA PRO A 445 2.02 -8.31 0.81
C PRO A 445 1.67 -6.85 1.06
N LEU A 446 2.68 -6.00 1.09
CA LEU A 446 2.51 -4.62 1.49
C LEU A 446 1.85 -3.88 0.34
N ASN A 447 0.97 -2.95 0.66
CA ASN A 447 0.41 -2.01 -0.31
C ASN A 447 1.25 -0.74 -0.41
N GLY A 448 2.17 -0.53 0.53
CA GLY A 448 3.13 0.56 0.48
C GLY A 448 4.17 0.49 1.58
N VAL A 449 5.16 1.36 1.44
CA VAL A 449 6.18 1.68 2.44
C VAL A 449 6.19 3.19 2.63
N MET A 450 6.16 3.62 3.89
CA MET A 450 6.17 5.01 4.26
C MET A 450 7.51 5.40 4.88
N ILE A 451 8.17 6.39 4.29
CA ILE A 451 9.48 6.91 4.71
C ILE A 451 9.28 8.22 5.46
N GLY A 452 9.85 8.33 6.67
CA GLY A 452 9.71 9.50 7.53
C GLY A 452 10.99 10.31 7.65
N ARG A 453 11.66 10.20 8.80
CA ARG A 453 12.86 11.01 9.14
C ARG A 453 13.95 11.00 8.08
N ALA A 454 14.14 9.90 7.35
CA ALA A 454 15.13 9.84 6.28
C ALA A 454 14.91 10.95 5.24
N CYS A 455 13.66 11.22 4.85
CA CYS A 455 13.30 12.31 3.93
C CYS A 455 13.60 13.69 4.54
N MET A 456 13.34 13.88 5.83
CA MET A 456 13.64 15.15 6.52
C MET A 456 15.15 15.38 6.64
N GLU A 457 15.91 14.34 6.96
CA GLU A 457 17.36 14.43 7.18
C GLU A 457 18.13 14.53 5.87
N ASN A 458 17.67 13.86 4.83
CA ASN A 458 18.20 13.92 3.48
C ASN A 458 17.09 13.70 2.46
N ILE A 459 16.55 14.78 1.89
CA ILE A 459 15.45 14.65 0.94
C ILE A 459 15.83 13.91 -0.36
N THR A 460 17.14 13.85 -0.70
CA THR A 460 17.62 13.16 -1.90
C THR A 460 17.40 11.64 -1.87
N VAL A 461 17.03 11.05 -0.72
CA VAL A 461 16.69 9.61 -0.67
C VAL A 461 15.56 9.28 -1.64
N LEU A 462 14.67 10.23 -1.93
CA LEU A 462 13.51 10.06 -2.80
C LEU A 462 13.83 10.20 -4.30
N SER A 463 15.04 10.62 -4.68
CA SER A 463 15.39 10.95 -6.08
C SER A 463 15.20 9.81 -7.06
N GLN A 464 15.39 8.57 -6.62
CA GLN A 464 15.25 7.38 -7.45
C GLN A 464 13.85 6.74 -7.38
N THR A 465 12.88 7.38 -6.73
CA THR A 465 11.53 6.82 -6.56
C THR A 465 10.88 6.48 -7.90
N ASP A 466 10.78 7.44 -8.82
CA ASP A 466 10.11 7.25 -10.11
C ASP A 466 10.76 6.12 -10.93
N LYS A 467 12.09 6.05 -10.93
CA LYS A 467 12.85 5.04 -11.66
C LYS A 467 12.76 3.65 -11.05
N LEU A 468 13.15 3.48 -9.80
CA LEU A 468 13.30 2.15 -9.20
C LEU A 468 11.95 1.51 -8.83
N VAL A 469 10.96 2.34 -8.49
CA VAL A 469 9.62 1.87 -8.04
C VAL A 469 8.66 1.78 -9.22
N TYR A 470 8.63 2.80 -10.09
CA TYR A 470 7.63 2.91 -11.16
C TYR A 470 8.17 2.69 -12.57
N ASN A 471 9.48 2.45 -12.75
CA ASN A 471 10.14 2.37 -14.05
C ASN A 471 9.86 3.57 -14.96
N GLN A 472 9.80 4.76 -14.36
CA GLN A 472 9.67 6.03 -15.06
C GLN A 472 11.00 6.78 -15.03
N ASP A 473 11.18 7.74 -15.94
CA ASP A 473 12.40 8.53 -15.91
C ASP A 473 12.44 9.42 -14.67
N ILE A 474 13.66 9.63 -14.17
CA ILE A 474 13.91 10.54 -13.05
C ILE A 474 13.51 11.95 -13.52
N PRO A 475 12.72 12.71 -12.75
CA PRO A 475 12.42 14.09 -13.09
C PRO A 475 13.71 14.87 -13.36
N SER A 476 13.76 15.69 -14.41
CA SER A 476 14.94 16.51 -14.71
C SER A 476 15.32 17.45 -13.57
N THR A 477 14.32 17.86 -12.76
CA THR A 477 14.49 18.63 -11.53
C THR A 477 15.21 17.86 -10.41
N ALA A 478 15.30 16.54 -10.51
CA ALA A 478 15.88 15.64 -9.51
C ALA A 478 17.15 14.93 -10.00
N TYR A 479 17.82 15.45 -11.03
CA TYR A 479 19.05 14.87 -11.57
C TYR A 479 20.24 15.01 -10.61
N SER A 480 20.47 16.22 -10.09
CA SER A 480 21.56 16.56 -9.16
C SER A 480 21.03 17.39 -7.97
N ARG A 481 21.89 17.69 -7.00
CA ARG A 481 21.51 18.60 -5.89
C ARG A 481 21.28 20.01 -6.43
N ARG A 482 22.06 20.46 -7.41
CA ARG A 482 21.87 21.74 -8.09
C ARG A 482 20.50 21.82 -8.73
N THR A 483 20.08 20.82 -9.50
CA THR A 483 18.77 20.87 -10.18
C THR A 483 17.61 20.94 -9.19
N ILE A 484 17.72 20.26 -8.03
CA ILE A 484 16.70 20.33 -6.98
C ILE A 484 16.66 21.74 -6.39
N LEU A 485 17.83 22.29 -6.04
CA LEU A 485 17.93 23.61 -5.42
C LEU A 485 17.46 24.72 -6.36
N GLU A 486 17.80 24.65 -7.65
CA GLU A 486 17.31 25.59 -8.67
C GLU A 486 15.80 25.48 -8.90
N ALA A 487 15.26 24.26 -8.92
CA ALA A 487 13.81 24.06 -9.01
C ALA A 487 13.09 24.60 -7.76
N TYR A 488 13.69 24.43 -6.57
CA TYR A 488 13.15 24.97 -5.33
C TYR A 488 13.30 26.49 -5.24
N LYS A 489 14.38 27.07 -5.77
CA LYS A 489 14.56 28.52 -5.91
C LYS A 489 13.41 29.13 -6.72
N LYS A 490 13.04 28.52 -7.85
CA LYS A 490 11.86 28.91 -8.65
C LYS A 490 10.54 28.78 -7.90
N TYR A 491 10.42 27.79 -7.02
CA TYR A 491 9.26 27.69 -6.12
C TYR A 491 9.22 28.85 -5.13
N LEU A 492 10.35 29.22 -4.52
CA LEU A 492 10.46 30.35 -3.59
C LEU A 492 10.13 31.68 -4.27
N GLU A 493 10.59 31.90 -5.51
CA GLU A 493 10.26 33.09 -6.33
C GLU A 493 8.76 33.24 -6.58
N LYS A 494 8.04 32.13 -6.78
CA LYS A 494 6.59 32.15 -6.99
C LYS A 494 5.78 32.29 -5.71
N ASN A 495 6.36 31.87 -4.59
CA ASN A 495 5.74 31.89 -3.27
C ASN A 495 6.36 33.01 -2.41
N SER A 496 6.75 34.11 -3.05
CA SER A 496 7.31 35.26 -2.39
C SER A 496 6.23 36.22 -1.90
N LEU A 497 6.06 36.26 -0.58
CA LEU A 497 5.27 37.25 0.13
C LEU A 497 6.14 37.86 1.24
N PHE A 498 5.71 38.99 1.82
CA PHE A 498 6.41 39.68 2.91
C PHE A 498 6.93 38.67 3.95
N TYR A 499 8.26 38.47 3.96
CA TYR A 499 8.87 37.48 4.82
C TYR A 499 9.19 38.11 6.17
N ASN A 500 8.73 37.47 7.23
CA ASN A 500 9.30 37.68 8.54
C ASN A 500 10.32 36.57 8.80
N LEU A 501 11.12 36.73 9.84
CA LEU A 501 12.17 35.77 10.18
C LEU A 501 11.63 34.34 10.32
N SER A 502 10.43 34.19 10.91
CA SER A 502 9.81 32.88 11.11
C SER A 502 9.41 32.22 9.80
N SER A 503 8.76 32.96 8.89
CA SER A 503 8.33 32.41 7.60
C SER A 503 9.53 32.06 6.70
N SER A 504 10.62 32.82 6.77
CA SER A 504 11.87 32.47 6.07
C SER A 504 12.50 31.17 6.56
N PHE A 505 12.55 30.96 7.89
CA PHE A 505 13.01 29.68 8.43
C PHE A 505 12.12 28.53 7.96
N GLU A 506 10.82 28.72 7.92
CA GLU A 506 9.89 27.70 7.46
C GLU A 506 10.07 27.34 5.98
N LEU A 507 10.18 28.34 5.11
CA LEU A 507 10.38 28.19 3.66
C LEU A 507 11.70 27.53 3.30
N LEU A 508 12.77 27.83 4.03
CA LEU A 508 14.12 27.32 3.75
C LEU A 508 14.48 26.06 4.55
N LYS A 509 13.64 25.66 5.51
CA LYS A 509 13.83 24.41 6.25
C LYS A 509 13.97 23.16 5.36
N PRO A 510 13.20 22.99 4.27
CA PRO A 510 13.28 21.78 3.44
C PRO A 510 14.67 21.55 2.83
N VAL A 511 15.41 22.61 2.49
CA VAL A 511 16.73 22.48 1.84
C VAL A 511 17.86 22.08 2.79
N LEU A 512 17.67 22.19 4.11
CA LEU A 512 18.73 22.00 5.11
C LEU A 512 19.40 20.61 5.08
N GLY A 513 18.70 19.59 4.58
CA GLY A 513 19.19 18.22 4.48
C GLY A 513 19.81 17.84 3.13
N ILE A 514 19.76 18.71 2.12
CA ILE A 514 20.07 18.35 0.72
C ILE A 514 21.50 17.81 0.52
N LEU A 515 22.45 18.30 1.31
CA LEU A 515 23.87 17.96 1.26
C LEU A 515 24.28 16.92 2.33
N LYS A 516 23.35 16.27 3.04
CA LYS A 516 23.73 15.33 4.12
C LYS A 516 24.69 14.25 3.60
N GLY A 517 25.86 14.14 4.23
CA GLY A 517 26.92 13.20 3.85
C GLY A 517 27.87 13.70 2.75
N MET A 518 27.68 14.91 2.22
CA MET A 518 28.53 15.51 1.19
C MET A 518 29.43 16.61 1.76
N PRO A 519 30.60 16.87 1.12
CA PRO A 519 31.38 18.07 1.35
C PRO A 519 30.54 19.35 1.26
N GLY A 520 30.85 20.32 2.11
CA GLY A 520 30.12 21.60 2.20
C GLY A 520 28.82 21.58 3.03
N HIS A 521 28.31 20.42 3.46
CA HIS A 521 27.03 20.32 4.19
C HIS A 521 26.90 21.24 5.42
N ARG A 522 27.89 21.21 6.31
CA ARG A 522 27.88 22.01 7.55
C ARG A 522 27.92 23.50 7.23
N ILE A 523 28.72 23.89 6.24
CA ILE A 523 28.87 25.30 5.84
C ILE A 523 27.58 25.79 5.21
N PHE A 524 26.97 25.02 4.30
CA PHE A 524 25.68 25.35 3.69
C PHE A 524 24.61 25.66 4.75
N ARG A 525 24.46 24.79 5.76
CA ARG A 525 23.48 24.98 6.84
C ARG A 525 23.78 26.24 7.67
N ASN A 526 25.04 26.44 8.04
CA ASN A 526 25.45 27.59 8.86
C ASN A 526 25.27 28.91 8.11
N LYS A 527 25.64 28.93 6.82
CA LYS A 527 25.49 30.10 5.94
C LYS A 527 24.03 30.42 5.70
N LEU A 528 23.19 29.42 5.48
CA LEU A 528 21.76 29.62 5.33
C LEU A 528 21.13 30.21 6.61
N ASP A 529 21.45 29.69 7.80
CA ASP A 529 20.98 30.29 9.07
C ASP A 529 21.47 31.73 9.24
N THR A 530 22.76 31.99 8.95
CA THR A 530 23.35 33.33 9.02
C THR A 530 22.66 34.29 8.05
N TYR A 531 22.43 33.87 6.81
CA TYR A 531 21.80 34.69 5.78
C TYR A 531 20.33 34.96 6.06
N ILE A 532 19.59 33.97 6.58
CA ILE A 532 18.21 34.19 7.03
C ILE A 532 18.19 35.29 8.11
N ARG A 533 19.04 35.20 9.13
CA ARG A 533 19.06 36.18 10.23
C ARG A 533 19.47 37.58 9.79
N ASN A 534 20.42 37.67 8.87
CA ASN A 534 21.02 38.95 8.49
C ASN A 534 20.31 39.63 7.31
N TYR A 535 19.68 38.85 6.43
CA TYR A 535 19.19 39.36 5.15
C TYR A 535 17.70 39.14 4.92
N THR A 536 16.95 38.45 5.78
CA THR A 536 15.51 38.22 5.53
C THR A 536 14.67 39.50 5.42
N SER A 537 15.15 40.63 5.94
CA SER A 537 14.47 41.92 5.83
C SER A 537 14.76 42.64 4.51
N THR A 538 15.78 42.22 3.76
CA THR A 538 16.27 42.92 2.56
C THR A 538 16.32 42.04 1.32
N LEU A 539 16.44 40.72 1.47
CA LEU A 539 16.55 39.76 0.38
C LEU A 539 15.41 38.73 0.46
N PRO A 540 14.85 38.31 -0.69
CA PRO A 540 13.92 37.20 -0.74
C PRO A 540 14.62 35.87 -0.42
N CYS A 541 13.84 34.86 -0.02
CA CYS A 541 14.36 33.53 0.29
C CYS A 541 15.08 32.86 -0.90
N SER A 542 14.67 33.16 -2.14
CA SER A 542 15.33 32.67 -3.35
C SER A 542 16.77 33.15 -3.48
N GLU A 543 17.02 34.45 -3.24
CA GLU A 543 18.36 35.03 -3.27
C GLU A 543 19.21 34.58 -2.07
N ILE A 544 18.61 34.43 -0.89
CA ILE A 544 19.28 33.85 0.28
C ILE A 544 19.77 32.43 -0.03
N LEU A 545 18.94 31.62 -0.69
CA LEU A 545 19.30 30.28 -1.13
C LEU A 545 20.42 30.31 -2.18
N GLU A 546 20.35 31.22 -3.15
CA GLU A 546 21.37 31.40 -4.18
C GLU A 546 22.75 31.74 -3.60
N LYS A 547 22.81 32.63 -2.60
CA LYS A 547 24.06 32.93 -1.89
C LYS A 547 24.64 31.68 -1.21
N ALA A 548 23.79 30.86 -0.58
CA ALA A 548 24.24 29.63 0.07
C ALA A 548 24.71 28.57 -0.95
N ILE A 549 24.11 28.52 -2.15
CA ILE A 549 24.56 27.68 -3.27
C ILE A 549 25.97 28.11 -3.72
N ALA A 550 26.18 29.40 -3.95
CA ALA A 550 27.48 29.93 -4.39
C ALA A 550 28.59 29.66 -3.37
N ASP A 551 28.30 29.76 -2.07
CA ASP A 551 29.24 29.39 -1.01
C ASP A 551 29.64 27.91 -1.08
N VAL A 552 28.71 27.01 -1.42
CA VAL A 552 29.01 25.58 -1.62
C VAL A 552 29.89 25.37 -2.84
N ASP A 553 29.62 26.07 -3.94
CA ASP A 553 30.42 25.97 -5.16
C ASP A 553 31.86 26.42 -4.94
N HIS A 554 32.08 27.42 -4.10
CA HIS A 554 33.42 27.87 -3.74
C HIS A 554 34.17 26.85 -2.88
N ILE A 555 33.53 26.28 -1.85
CA ILE A 555 34.21 25.37 -0.90
C ILE A 555 34.29 23.93 -1.38
N ALA A 556 33.34 23.49 -2.20
CA ALA A 556 33.20 22.12 -2.69
C ALA A 556 32.80 22.13 -4.18
N PRO A 557 33.71 22.56 -5.08
CA PRO A 557 33.42 22.71 -6.50
C PRO A 557 32.89 21.41 -7.13
N GLY A 558 31.76 21.51 -7.85
CA GLY A 558 31.13 20.37 -8.53
C GLY A 558 30.32 19.42 -7.62
N CYS A 559 30.36 19.59 -6.29
CA CYS A 559 29.61 18.75 -5.34
C CYS A 559 28.09 18.76 -5.62
N LEU A 560 27.55 19.93 -6.00
CA LEU A 560 26.12 20.08 -6.29
C LEU A 560 25.71 19.45 -7.63
N ASP A 561 26.65 19.29 -8.55
CA ASP A 561 26.42 18.83 -9.93
C ASP A 561 26.46 17.31 -10.07
N LEU A 562 26.97 16.61 -9.05
CA LEU A 562 27.03 15.15 -9.03
C LEU A 562 25.63 14.53 -9.25
N PRO A 563 25.49 13.60 -10.21
CA PRO A 563 24.23 12.91 -10.44
C PRO A 563 23.80 12.12 -9.19
N LEU A 564 22.57 12.32 -8.73
CA LEU A 564 22.05 11.66 -7.52
C LEU A 564 21.95 10.14 -7.66
N HIS A 565 21.83 9.65 -8.89
CA HIS A 565 21.72 8.22 -9.18
C HIS A 565 23.07 7.51 -9.24
N ASP A 566 24.18 8.24 -9.42
CA ASP A 566 25.51 7.67 -9.47
C ASP A 566 26.18 7.73 -8.09
N TYR A 567 25.99 6.67 -7.31
CA TYR A 567 26.58 6.57 -5.96
C TYR A 567 28.09 6.35 -5.98
N ASN A 568 28.64 5.76 -7.04
CA ASN A 568 30.07 5.48 -7.13
C ASN A 568 30.83 6.78 -7.37
N LEU A 569 30.36 7.58 -8.32
CA LEU A 569 30.93 8.91 -8.59
C LEU A 569 30.83 9.83 -7.35
N GLN A 570 29.71 9.78 -6.62
CA GLN A 570 29.57 10.52 -5.36
C GLN A 570 30.57 10.04 -4.30
N LYS A 571 30.77 8.73 -4.13
CA LYS A 571 31.77 8.18 -3.18
C LYS A 571 33.19 8.55 -3.57
N GLU A 572 33.50 8.51 -4.87
CA GLU A 572 34.80 8.91 -5.41
C GLU A 572 35.08 10.39 -5.13
N TYR A 573 34.10 11.27 -5.39
CA TYR A 573 34.19 12.68 -5.05
C TYR A 573 34.46 12.89 -3.55
N ILE A 574 33.71 12.21 -2.68
CA ILE A 574 33.90 12.30 -1.22
C ILE A 574 35.30 11.84 -0.81
N LYS A 575 35.84 10.81 -1.46
CA LYS A 575 37.17 10.27 -1.15
C LYS A 575 38.30 11.22 -1.60
N ASN A 576 38.08 11.98 -2.67
CA ASN A 576 39.07 12.87 -3.27
C ASN A 576 38.99 14.32 -2.73
N TYR A 577 37.94 14.67 -1.98
CA TYR A 577 37.78 15.94 -1.27
C TYR A 577 38.41 15.87 0.12
#